data_AF-A0A4Q4BR51-F1
#
_entry.id   AF-A0A4Q4BR51-F1
#
_cell.length_a   1.000
_cell.length_b   1.000
_cell.length_c   1.000
_cell.angle_alpha   90.00
_cell.angle_beta   90.00
_cell.angle_gamma   90.00
#
_symmetry.space_group_name_H-M   'P 1'
#
loop_
_entity.id
_entity.type
_entity.pdbx_description
1 polymer ?
#
loop_
_entity_poly.entity_id
_entity_poly.type
_entity_poly.pdbx_seq_one_letter_code
_entity_poly.pdbx_strand_id
1 'polypeptide(L)'
;LAVVTSTGRVGAHRKLGIAGIAEAFTHVVTLDDVRAAKPDPEPYLLAAKLFGVSPARCLVFEDSETGAEAAHRAGCVVVQVPDVVPSQGRWAHHLAPDLLTGARMAGVL
;
A
#
# COMPACT_ATOMS: atom_id res chain seq x y z
N LEU A 1 8.65 -1.66 7.40
CA LEU A 1 7.64 -1.53 6.32
C LEU A 1 6.25 -1.83 6.88
N ALA A 2 5.18 -1.51 6.16
CA ALA A 2 3.83 -1.99 6.50
C ALA A 2 3.10 -2.58 5.31
N VAL A 3 2.15 -3.47 5.59
CA VAL A 3 1.15 -3.94 4.62
C VAL A 3 -0.18 -3.27 4.92
N VAL A 4 -0.88 -2.80 3.89
CA VAL A 4 -2.25 -2.27 3.98
C VAL A 4 -3.14 -3.08 3.03
N THR A 5 -4.06 -3.88 3.56
CA THR A 5 -4.83 -4.85 2.77
C THR A 5 -6.32 -4.84 3.10
N SER A 6 -7.16 -5.11 2.09
CA SER A 6 -8.59 -5.36 2.29
C SER A 6 -8.90 -6.79 2.78
N THR A 7 -7.86 -7.62 3.01
CA THR A 7 -8.04 -8.93 3.68
C THR A 7 -8.20 -8.72 5.19
N GLY A 8 -9.09 -9.47 5.84
CA GLY A 8 -9.18 -9.51 7.30
C GLY A 8 -7.91 -10.11 7.96
N ARG A 9 -7.73 -9.86 9.26
CA ARG A 9 -6.48 -10.10 9.99
C ARG A 9 -5.95 -11.52 9.88
N VAL A 10 -6.80 -12.51 10.17
CA VAL A 10 -6.40 -13.93 10.12
C VAL A 10 -5.91 -14.32 8.72
N GLY A 11 -6.61 -13.86 7.67
CA GLY A 11 -6.23 -14.13 6.29
C GLY A 11 -4.93 -13.44 5.88
N ALA A 12 -4.74 -12.19 6.29
CA ALA A 12 -3.54 -11.40 5.99
C ALA A 12 -2.29 -12.05 6.60
N HIS A 13 -2.30 -12.34 7.90
CA HIS A 13 -1.15 -12.97 8.58
C HIS A 13 -0.86 -14.37 8.04
N ARG A 14 -1.88 -15.16 7.70
CA ARG A 14 -1.67 -16.48 7.08
C ARG A 14 -0.96 -16.35 5.73
N LYS A 15 -1.41 -15.45 4.85
CA LYS A 15 -0.77 -15.22 3.53
C LYS A 15 0.69 -14.78 3.68
N LEU A 16 0.96 -13.85 4.59
CA LEU A 16 2.32 -13.37 4.87
C LEU A 16 3.23 -14.48 5.44
N GLY A 17 2.69 -15.34 6.30
CA GLY A 17 3.39 -16.50 6.84
C GLY A 17 3.74 -17.52 5.77
N ILE A 18 2.79 -17.87 4.89
CA ILE A 18 3.02 -18.76 3.74
C ILE A 18 4.11 -18.19 2.81
N ALA A 19 4.09 -16.88 2.56
CA ALA A 19 5.07 -16.21 1.72
C ALA A 19 6.46 -16.05 2.38
N GLY A 20 6.60 -16.33 3.69
CA GLY A 20 7.87 -16.23 4.40
C GLY A 20 8.39 -14.81 4.61
N ILE A 21 7.54 -13.78 4.48
CA ILE A 21 7.93 -12.36 4.54
C ILE A 21 7.27 -11.59 5.69
N ALA A 22 6.59 -12.28 6.62
CA ALA A 22 5.88 -11.65 7.71
C ALA A 22 6.77 -10.70 8.55
N GLU A 23 8.02 -11.09 8.79
CA GLU A 23 8.98 -10.32 9.61
C GLU A 23 9.49 -9.04 8.93
N ALA A 24 9.30 -8.88 7.61
CA ALA A 24 9.67 -7.65 6.91
C ALA A 24 8.75 -6.47 7.26
N PHE A 25 7.58 -6.74 7.83
CA PHE A 25 6.54 -5.74 8.10
C PHE A 25 6.37 -5.49 9.59
N THR A 26 6.65 -4.25 9.99
CA THR A 26 6.46 -3.74 11.35
C THR A 26 4.98 -3.62 11.70
N HIS A 27 4.15 -3.28 10.72
CA HIS A 27 2.70 -3.16 10.89
C HIS A 27 1.95 -3.84 9.75
N VAL A 28 0.80 -4.44 10.08
CA VAL A 28 -0.14 -5.01 9.11
C VAL A 28 -1.50 -4.39 9.40
N VAL A 29 -1.93 -3.47 8.54
CA VAL A 29 -3.25 -2.84 8.57
C VAL A 29 -4.19 -3.64 7.68
N THR A 30 -5.28 -4.08 8.26
CA THR A 30 -6.23 -5.03 7.68
C THR A 30 -7.61 -4.42 7.60
N LEU A 31 -8.54 -5.10 6.94
CA LEU A 31 -9.94 -4.65 6.91
C LEU A 31 -10.55 -4.53 8.32
N ASP A 32 -10.07 -5.32 9.28
CA ASP A 32 -10.56 -5.33 10.66
C ASP A 32 -10.06 -4.12 11.49
N ASP A 33 -9.12 -3.33 10.94
CA ASP A 33 -8.49 -2.19 11.62
C ASP A 33 -9.15 -0.84 11.29
N VAL A 34 -10.06 -0.80 10.31
CA VAL A 34 -10.59 0.42 9.71
C VAL A 34 -12.11 0.40 9.64
N ARG A 35 -12.73 1.58 9.57
CA ARG A 35 -14.18 1.73 9.43
C ARG A 35 -14.61 1.66 7.96
N ALA A 36 -13.76 2.14 7.05
CA ALA A 36 -14.00 2.14 5.62
C ALA A 36 -12.84 1.49 4.85
N ALA A 37 -13.18 0.63 3.90
CA ALA A 37 -12.21 -0.01 3.02
C ALA A 37 -11.76 0.95 1.90
N LYS A 38 -10.64 0.61 1.24
CA LYS A 38 -10.21 1.24 -0.02
C LYS A 38 -11.43 1.31 -0.99
N PRO A 39 -11.72 2.46 -1.64
CA PRO A 39 -10.83 3.58 -1.90
C PRO A 39 -10.82 4.66 -0.81
N ASP A 40 -11.41 4.42 0.36
CA ASP A 40 -11.27 5.33 1.49
C ASP A 40 -9.79 5.46 1.93
N PRO A 41 -9.29 6.66 2.26
CA PRO A 41 -7.90 6.86 2.68
C PRO A 41 -7.58 6.36 4.09
N GLU A 42 -8.58 6.07 4.93
CA GLU A 42 -8.42 5.63 6.32
C GLU A 42 -7.33 4.56 6.53
N PRO A 43 -7.22 3.49 5.69
CA PRO A 43 -6.19 2.47 5.89
C PRO A 43 -4.75 2.98 5.79
N TYR A 44 -4.46 3.91 4.88
CA TYR A 44 -3.11 4.48 4.75
C TYR A 44 -2.85 5.58 5.79
N LEU A 45 -3.88 6.35 6.15
CA LEU A 45 -3.79 7.31 7.26
C LEU A 45 -3.48 6.60 8.57
N LEU A 46 -4.10 5.45 8.83
CA LEU A 46 -3.80 4.61 9.98
C LEU A 46 -2.36 4.08 9.93
N ALA A 47 -1.90 3.58 8.78
CA ALA A 47 -0.53 3.11 8.63
C ALA A 47 0.50 4.23 8.91
N ALA A 48 0.30 5.42 8.35
CA ALA A 48 1.17 6.58 8.59
C ALA A 48 1.17 6.99 10.07
N LYS A 49 0.00 6.97 10.72
CA LYS A 49 -0.15 7.25 12.15
C LYS A 49 0.60 6.25 13.03
N LEU A 50 0.56 4.95 12.70
CA LEU A 50 1.29 3.91 13.45
C LEU A 50 2.81 4.14 13.42
N PHE A 51 3.34 4.68 12.32
CA PHE A 51 4.75 5.08 12.21
C PHE A 51 5.05 6.48 12.76
N GLY A 52 4.03 7.26 13.17
CA GLY A 52 4.21 8.62 13.65
C GLY A 52 4.74 9.60 12.58
N VAL A 53 4.45 9.34 11.30
CA VAL A 53 4.91 10.17 10.17
C VAL A 53 3.74 10.77 9.41
N SER A 54 4.00 11.87 8.70
CA SER A 54 3.03 12.44 7.74
C SER A 54 2.83 11.50 6.55
N PRO A 55 1.59 11.31 6.04
CA PRO A 55 1.34 10.55 4.81
C PRO A 55 2.17 11.02 3.61
N ALA A 56 2.46 12.32 3.51
CA ALA A 56 3.33 12.88 2.45
C ALA A 56 4.78 12.38 2.48
N ARG A 57 5.19 11.71 3.57
CA ARG A 57 6.48 11.04 3.71
C ARG A 57 6.41 9.52 3.48
N CYS A 58 5.23 9.00 3.13
CA CYS A 58 5.03 7.59 2.83
C CYS A 58 5.07 7.35 1.33
N LEU A 59 5.87 6.35 0.92
CA LEU A 59 5.84 5.78 -0.41
C LEU A 59 5.01 4.48 -0.37
N VAL A 60 3.96 4.41 -1.19
CA VAL A 60 3.05 3.28 -1.27
C VAL A 60 3.21 2.59 -2.63
N PHE A 61 3.42 1.28 -2.59
CA PHE A 61 3.34 0.42 -3.77
C PHE A 61 1.98 -0.26 -3.82
N GLU A 62 1.25 -0.13 -4.93
CA GLU A 62 -0.08 -0.71 -5.12
C GLU A 62 -0.24 -1.33 -6.50
N ASP A 63 -1.04 -2.38 -6.61
CA ASP A 63 -1.36 -3.05 -7.87
C ASP A 63 -2.73 -2.66 -8.44
N SER A 64 -3.66 -2.23 -7.57
CA SER A 64 -5.05 -1.92 -7.92
C SER A 64 -5.35 -0.42 -7.98
N GLU A 65 -6.25 0.01 -8.88
CA GLU A 65 -6.74 1.41 -8.93
C GLU A 65 -7.42 1.83 -7.62
N THR A 66 -8.20 0.94 -7.00
CA THR A 66 -8.88 1.21 -5.74
C THR A 66 -7.89 1.48 -4.60
N GLY A 67 -6.78 0.74 -4.55
CA GLY A 67 -5.71 0.98 -3.58
C GLY A 67 -4.89 2.21 -3.88
N ALA A 68 -4.53 2.44 -5.15
CA ALA A 68 -3.85 3.65 -5.58
C ALA A 68 -4.66 4.90 -5.27
N GLU A 69 -5.98 4.88 -5.48
CA GLU A 69 -6.89 5.97 -5.12
C GLU A 69 -6.88 6.24 -3.62
N ALA A 70 -7.02 5.21 -2.79
CA ALA A 70 -6.98 5.35 -1.34
C ALA A 70 -5.65 5.95 -0.85
N ALA A 71 -4.52 5.49 -1.40
CA ALA A 71 -3.19 6.00 -1.05
C ALA A 71 -3.01 7.46 -1.49
N HIS A 72 -3.44 7.80 -2.70
CA HIS A 72 -3.41 9.15 -3.23
C HIS A 72 -4.27 10.11 -2.40
N ARG A 73 -5.51 9.71 -2.08
CA ARG A 73 -6.42 10.48 -1.22
C ARG A 73 -5.90 10.66 0.21
N ALA A 74 -5.08 9.74 0.71
CA ALA A 74 -4.41 9.88 1.99
C ALA A 74 -3.25 10.89 1.96
N GLY A 75 -2.82 11.32 0.77
CA GLY A 75 -1.69 12.22 0.57
C GLY A 75 -0.33 11.50 0.50
N CYS A 76 -0.31 10.19 0.25
CA CYS A 76 0.92 9.43 0.06
C CYS A 76 1.50 9.62 -1.35
N VAL A 77 2.80 9.38 -1.50
CA VAL A 77 3.41 9.16 -2.82
C VAL A 77 3.07 7.74 -3.27
N VAL A 78 2.56 7.60 -4.49
CA VAL A 78 2.02 6.34 -5.01
C VAL A 78 2.84 5.86 -6.20
N VAL A 79 3.41 4.66 -6.07
CA VAL A 79 3.95 3.89 -7.18
C VAL A 79 2.95 2.77 -7.46
N GLN A 80 2.38 2.77 -8.66
CA GLN A 80 1.47 1.71 -9.08
C GLN A 80 2.24 0.68 -9.92
N VAL A 81 2.15 -0.59 -9.53
CA VAL A 81 2.79 -1.75 -10.17
C VAL A 81 1.68 -2.73 -10.53
N PRO A 82 1.07 -2.61 -11.72
CA PRO A 82 -0.09 -3.42 -12.10
C PRO A 82 0.29 -4.90 -12.21
N ASP A 83 -0.56 -5.77 -11.68
CA ASP A 83 -0.38 -7.23 -11.74
C ASP A 83 -1.43 -7.88 -12.67
N VAL A 84 -2.57 -8.30 -12.11
CA VAL A 84 -3.59 -9.05 -12.85
C VAL A 84 -4.49 -8.14 -13.69
N VAL A 85 -4.83 -6.97 -13.15
CA VAL A 85 -5.74 -6.02 -13.80
C VAL A 85 -4.91 -4.85 -14.34
N PRO A 86 -5.01 -4.54 -15.65
CA PRO A 86 -4.37 -3.36 -16.20
C PRO A 86 -4.84 -2.10 -15.48
N SER A 87 -3.89 -1.23 -15.16
CA SER A 87 -4.14 0.07 -14.56
C SER A 87 -3.79 1.17 -15.57
N GLN A 88 -4.52 2.28 -15.48
CA GLN A 88 -4.21 3.49 -16.25
C GLN A 88 -3.33 4.46 -15.45
N GLY A 89 -2.92 4.08 -14.23
CA GLY A 89 -2.09 4.91 -13.34
C GLY A 89 -2.78 6.20 -12.91
N ARG A 90 -4.12 6.25 -12.89
CA ARG A 90 -4.89 7.49 -12.71
C ARG A 90 -4.52 8.22 -11.41
N TRP A 91 -4.19 7.47 -10.38
CA TRP A 91 -3.87 7.97 -9.04
C TRP A 91 -2.38 7.84 -8.69
N ALA A 92 -1.58 7.31 -9.62
CA ALA A 92 -0.17 7.05 -9.42
C ALA A 92 0.68 8.30 -9.67
N HIS A 93 1.71 8.49 -8.85
CA HIS A 93 2.80 9.41 -9.17
C HIS A 93 3.78 8.74 -10.15
N HIS A 94 3.95 7.42 -10.02
CA HIS A 94 4.74 6.61 -10.94
C HIS A 94 3.96 5.34 -11.30
N LEU A 95 3.83 5.06 -12.60
CA LEU A 95 3.38 3.76 -13.10
C LEU A 95 4.63 2.97 -13.49
N ALA A 96 4.88 1.85 -12.82
CA ALA A 96 6.10 1.07 -12.99
C ALA A 96 5.79 -0.40 -13.34
N PRO A 97 6.62 -1.07 -14.16
CA PRO A 97 6.42 -2.47 -14.53
C PRO A 97 6.78 -3.45 -13.40
N ASP A 98 7.54 -3.00 -12.40
CA ASP A 98 7.99 -3.81 -11.27
C ASP A 98 8.38 -2.92 -10.07
N LEU A 99 8.54 -3.54 -8.90
CA LEU A 99 8.87 -2.86 -7.64
C LEU A 99 10.22 -2.14 -7.68
N LEU A 100 11.25 -2.71 -8.33
CA LEU A 100 12.60 -2.14 -8.35
C LEU A 100 12.68 -0.91 -9.25
N THR A 101 12.05 -0.98 -10.42
CA THR A 101 11.90 0.15 -11.33
C THR A 101 11.12 1.27 -10.64
N GLY A 102 10.01 0.93 -9.97
CA GLY A 102 9.21 1.89 -9.21
C GLY A 102 9.98 2.56 -8.07
N ALA A 103 10.79 1.82 -7.33
CA ALA A 103 11.64 2.34 -6.26
C ALA A 103 12.72 3.32 -6.78
N ARG A 104 13.35 3.02 -7.93
CA ARG A 104 14.30 3.93 -8.59
C ARG A 104 13.61 5.21 -9.07
N MET A 105 12.42 5.09 -9.67
CA MET A 105 11.62 6.25 -10.10
C MET A 105 11.26 7.16 -8.93
N ALA A 106 10.97 6.57 -7.76
CA ALA A 106 10.69 7.29 -6.52
C ALA A 106 11.94 7.77 -5.76
N GLY A 107 13.15 7.46 -6.23
CA GLY A 107 14.41 7.92 -5.64
C GLY A 107 14.79 7.26 -4.31
N VAL A 108 14.32 6.04 -4.05
CA VAL A 108 14.62 5.28 -2.80
C VAL A 108 15.56 4.09 -3.00
N LEU A 109 15.99 3.86 -4.24
CA LEU A 109 17.04 2.91 -4.65
C LEU A 109 17.91 3.58 -5.71
#